data_AF-A0A497AUH7-F1
#
_entry.id   AF-A0A497AUH7-F1
#
_cell.length_a   1.000
_cell.length_b   1.000
_cell.length_c   1.000
_cell.angle_alpha   90.00
_cell.angle_beta   90.00
_cell.angle_gamma   90.00
#
_symmetry.space_group_name_H-M   'P 1'
#
loop_
_entity.id
_entity.type
_entity.pdbx_description
1 polymer ?
#
loop_
_entity_poly.entity_id
_entity_poly.type
_entity_poly.pdbx_seq_one_letter_code
_entity_poly.pdbx_strand_id
1 'polypeptide(L)'
;MPNYQVATGHNQTGALADVAPQPASEGAQFPERLAVVGGGLYDDGTQYIDLIWNEALTEAEALVVLAAFGLWNGSATVNTANVTLYAPTSIPRVWKNWNGVAVLPRIGESASKESATCWYSDFVVRVKELGAI
;
A
#
# COMPACT_ATOMS: atom_id res chain seq x y z
N MET A 1 -4.02 18.63 8.14
CA MET A 1 -3.03 17.57 8.44
C MET A 1 -2.47 17.11 7.10
N PRO A 2 -1.23 16.61 7.00
CA PRO A 2 -0.72 16.08 5.74
C PRO A 2 -1.57 14.86 5.32
N ASN A 3 -1.83 14.74 4.02
CA ASN A 3 -2.56 13.63 3.42
C ASN A 3 -1.57 12.64 2.79
N TYR A 4 -1.98 11.38 2.63
CA TYR A 4 -1.20 10.41 1.85
C TYR A 4 -1.25 10.79 0.37
N GLN A 5 -0.08 10.83 -0.25
CA GLN A 5 0.08 11.16 -1.67
C GLN A 5 0.99 10.14 -2.34
N VAL A 6 0.72 9.80 -3.59
CA VAL A 6 1.47 8.79 -4.33
C VAL A 6 1.71 9.21 -5.78
N ALA A 7 2.82 8.75 -6.34
CA ALA A 7 3.05 8.72 -7.77
C ALA A 7 3.74 7.41 -8.14
N THR A 8 3.48 6.93 -9.36
CA THR A 8 4.15 5.75 -9.90
C THR A 8 5.60 6.07 -10.27
N GLY A 9 6.49 5.10 -10.09
CA GLY A 9 7.94 5.26 -10.24
C GLY A 9 8.65 5.74 -8.97
N HIS A 10 9.97 5.66 -8.97
CA HIS A 10 10.83 6.14 -7.87
C HIS A 10 11.33 7.56 -8.13
N ASN A 11 11.71 8.24 -7.05
CA ASN A 11 12.30 9.57 -7.07
C ASN A 11 11.42 10.59 -7.79
N GLN A 12 10.10 10.45 -7.67
CA GLN A 12 9.19 11.44 -8.24
C GLN A 12 9.37 12.77 -7.50
N THR A 13 9.89 13.76 -8.23
CA THR A 13 10.15 15.12 -7.74
C THR A 13 8.98 16.08 -8.04
N GLY A 14 7.99 15.63 -8.80
CA GLY A 14 6.78 16.38 -9.12
C GLY A 14 5.71 16.34 -8.02
N ALA A 15 4.54 16.92 -8.32
CA ALA A 15 3.39 16.86 -7.42
C ALA A 15 2.87 15.42 -7.34
N LEU A 16 2.97 14.83 -6.15
CA LEU A 16 2.34 13.55 -5.84
C LEU A 16 0.82 13.72 -5.85
N ALA A 17 0.09 12.72 -6.35
CA ALA A 17 -1.36 12.76 -6.38
C ALA A 17 -1.92 12.32 -5.02
N ASP A 18 -2.99 12.97 -4.54
CA ASP A 18 -3.66 12.52 -3.32
C ASP A 18 -4.23 11.11 -3.50
N VAL A 19 -4.04 10.26 -2.49
CA VAL A 19 -4.68 8.93 -2.45
C VAL A 19 -6.14 9.10 -2.05
N ALA A 20 -7.07 8.69 -2.90
CA ALA A 20 -8.50 8.77 -2.62
C ALA A 20 -9.18 7.40 -2.79
N PRO A 21 -9.96 6.93 -1.81
CA PRO A 21 -10.13 7.49 -0.46
C PRO A 21 -8.83 7.46 0.38
N GLN A 22 -8.74 8.31 1.40
CA GLN A 22 -7.55 8.39 2.26
C GLN A 22 -7.43 7.14 3.15
N PRO A 23 -6.27 6.46 3.17
CA PRO A 23 -6.05 5.31 4.05
C PRO A 23 -5.77 5.74 5.50
N ALA A 24 -6.00 4.81 6.42
CA ALA A 24 -5.37 4.81 7.73
C ALA A 24 -4.00 4.12 7.63
N SER A 25 -3.05 4.50 8.49
CA SER A 25 -1.78 3.78 8.62
C SER A 25 -1.12 4.12 9.94
N GLU A 26 -0.34 3.19 10.48
CA GLU A 26 0.55 3.42 11.62
C GLU A 26 1.87 4.09 11.20
N GLY A 27 2.05 4.36 9.91
CA GLY A 27 3.28 4.88 9.32
C GLY A 27 4.29 3.77 9.04
N ALA A 28 5.56 4.16 8.93
CA ALA A 28 6.62 3.23 8.56
C ALA A 28 6.97 2.25 9.70
N GLN A 29 6.80 0.97 9.41
CA GLN A 29 7.00 -0.16 10.31
C GLN A 29 8.25 -0.95 9.90
N PHE A 30 8.92 -1.54 10.89
CA PHE A 30 10.11 -2.37 10.69
C PHE A 30 10.29 -3.34 11.87
N PRO A 31 10.74 -4.58 11.65
CA PRO A 31 10.89 -5.29 10.37
C PRO A 31 9.56 -5.90 9.90
N GLU A 32 9.43 -6.23 8.61
CA GLU A 32 8.28 -7.01 8.13
C GLU A 32 8.36 -8.46 8.62
N ARG A 33 7.29 -8.91 9.28
CA ARG A 33 7.16 -10.30 9.73
C ARG A 33 6.37 -11.10 8.71
N LEU A 34 6.99 -12.14 8.17
CA LEU A 34 6.43 -13.00 7.15
C LEU A 34 6.20 -14.42 7.68
N ALA A 35 5.09 -15.03 7.27
CA ALA A 35 4.80 -16.42 7.55
C ALA A 35 5.47 -17.35 6.54
N VAL A 36 6.09 -18.42 7.04
CA VAL A 36 6.68 -19.49 6.23
C VAL A 36 5.69 -20.65 6.12
N VAL A 37 5.69 -21.31 4.97
CA VAL A 37 5.00 -22.59 4.78
C VAL A 37 5.51 -23.57 5.84
N GLY A 38 4.64 -23.95 6.78
CA GLY A 38 4.99 -24.79 7.93
C GLY A 38 4.82 -24.14 9.31
N GLY A 39 4.36 -22.88 9.37
CA GLY A 39 3.92 -22.24 10.63
C GLY A 39 5.00 -21.45 11.38
N GLY A 40 6.16 -21.24 10.76
CA GLY A 40 7.19 -20.34 11.28
C GLY A 40 6.91 -18.87 10.90
N LEU A 41 7.41 -17.95 11.72
CA LEU A 41 7.47 -16.52 11.40
C LEU A 41 8.95 -16.13 11.29
N TYR A 42 9.31 -15.33 10.29
CA TYR A 42 10.62 -14.70 10.22
C TYR A 42 10.48 -13.22 9.91
N ASP A 43 11.43 -12.45 10.42
CA ASP A 43 11.54 -11.03 10.13
C ASP A 43 12.48 -10.89 8.92
N ASP A 44 12.00 -10.27 7.83
CA ASP A 44 12.75 -10.17 6.58
C ASP A 44 13.76 -8.99 6.55
N GLY A 45 13.70 -8.13 7.57
CA GLY A 45 14.55 -6.95 7.69
C GLY A 45 14.17 -5.81 6.74
N THR A 46 12.97 -5.82 6.17
CA THR A 46 12.46 -4.78 5.28
C THR A 46 11.59 -3.78 6.04
N GLN A 47 11.75 -2.48 5.76
CA GLN A 47 10.83 -1.45 6.22
C GLN A 47 9.63 -1.38 5.29
N TYR A 48 8.42 -1.25 5.83
CA TYR A 48 7.18 -1.23 5.04
C TYR A 48 6.17 -0.24 5.63
N ILE A 49 5.19 0.13 4.82
CA ILE A 49 4.02 0.92 5.23
C ILE A 49 2.78 0.16 4.77
N ASP A 50 1.89 -0.14 5.71
CA ASP A 50 0.55 -0.62 5.41
C ASP A 50 -0.43 0.53 5.34
N LEU A 51 -1.07 0.68 4.19
CA LEU A 51 -2.17 1.61 3.97
C LEU A 51 -3.46 0.82 4.04
N ILE A 52 -4.28 1.11 5.04
CA ILE A 52 -5.44 0.31 5.44
C ILE A 52 -6.71 1.13 5.22
N TRP A 53 -7.66 0.55 4.51
CA TRP A 53 -9.01 1.09 4.40
C TRP A 53 -9.95 0.27 5.28
N ASN A 54 -10.26 0.83 6.46
CA ASN A 54 -11.11 0.18 7.47
C ASN A 54 -12.58 0.12 7.04
N GLU A 55 -12.99 1.02 6.14
CA GLU A 55 -14.32 1.01 5.54
C GLU A 55 -14.30 0.15 4.27
N ALA A 56 -15.40 -0.54 4.01
CA ALA A 56 -15.54 -1.34 2.80
C ALA A 56 -15.48 -0.42 1.57
N LEU A 57 -14.56 -0.71 0.66
CA LEU A 57 -14.45 0.01 -0.61
C LEU A 57 -15.36 -0.64 -1.65
N THR A 58 -16.07 0.16 -2.43
CA THR A 58 -16.69 -0.33 -3.66
C THR A 58 -15.61 -0.80 -4.66
N GLU A 59 -15.98 -1.62 -5.63
CA GLU A 59 -15.07 -2.04 -6.70
C GLU A 59 -14.47 -0.86 -7.46
N ALA A 60 -15.24 0.18 -7.72
CA ALA A 60 -14.75 1.39 -8.38
C ALA A 60 -13.68 2.11 -7.53
N GLU A 61 -13.90 2.25 -6.22
CA GLU A 61 -12.94 2.87 -5.30
C GLU A 61 -11.67 2.03 -5.18
N ALA A 62 -11.80 0.71 -5.07
CA ALA A 62 -10.65 -0.20 -5.03
C ALA A 62 -9.81 -0.09 -6.32
N LEU A 63 -10.44 -0.02 -7.49
CA LEU A 63 -9.73 0.17 -8.76
C LEU A 63 -9.04 1.54 -8.86
N VAL A 64 -9.64 2.60 -8.32
CA VAL A 64 -9.01 3.93 -8.24
C VAL A 64 -7.77 3.89 -7.35
N VAL A 65 -7.86 3.25 -6.18
CA VAL A 65 -6.71 3.06 -5.29
C VAL A 65 -5.62 2.27 -6.00
N LEU A 66 -5.95 1.11 -6.58
CA LEU A 66 -4.98 0.30 -7.31
C LEU A 66 -4.32 1.07 -8.46
N ALA A 67 -5.08 1.87 -9.20
CA ALA A 67 -4.55 2.70 -10.29
C ALA A 67 -3.57 3.77 -9.77
N ALA A 68 -3.87 4.41 -8.64
CA ALA A 68 -2.98 5.41 -8.03
C ALA A 68 -1.61 4.82 -7.65
N PHE A 69 -1.58 3.56 -7.22
CA PHE A 69 -0.35 2.81 -6.94
C PHE A 69 0.26 2.13 -8.17
N GLY A 70 -0.32 2.27 -9.36
CA GLY A 70 0.15 1.60 -10.58
C GLY A 70 -0.11 0.08 -10.59
N LEU A 71 -0.93 -0.42 -9.68
CA LEU A 71 -1.33 -1.83 -9.57
C LEU A 71 -2.52 -2.19 -10.47
N TRP A 72 -3.11 -1.21 -11.15
CA TRP A 72 -4.15 -1.36 -12.17
C TRP A 72 -3.86 -0.47 -13.37
N ASN A 73 -3.91 -1.02 -14.58
CA ASN A 73 -3.63 -0.30 -15.83
C ASN A 73 -4.87 0.01 -16.69
N GLY A 74 -6.08 -0.16 -16.13
CA GLY A 74 -7.34 -0.02 -16.87
C GLY A 74 -7.92 -1.32 -17.41
N SER A 75 -7.11 -2.37 -17.53
CA SER A 75 -7.53 -3.67 -18.08
C SER A 75 -7.11 -4.88 -17.25
N ALA A 76 -5.99 -4.80 -16.54
CA ALA A 76 -5.45 -5.88 -15.70
C ALA A 76 -4.75 -5.34 -14.45
N THR A 77 -4.77 -6.15 -13.38
CA THR A 77 -4.00 -5.90 -12.16
C THR A 77 -2.56 -6.34 -12.34
N VAL A 78 -1.65 -5.65 -11.65
CA VAL A 78 -0.22 -5.97 -11.61
C VAL A 78 0.15 -6.30 -10.17
N ASN A 79 0.97 -7.35 -9.98
CA ASN A 79 1.32 -7.83 -8.64
C ASN A 79 2.14 -6.83 -7.83
N THR A 80 2.99 -6.04 -8.50
CA THR A 80 3.86 -5.05 -7.86
C THR A 80 4.05 -3.83 -8.76
N ALA A 81 4.28 -2.68 -8.14
CA ALA A 81 4.59 -1.44 -8.85
C ALA A 81 5.55 -0.57 -8.04
N ASN A 82 6.52 0.05 -8.72
CA ASN A 82 7.41 1.03 -8.09
C ASN A 82 6.62 2.32 -7.83
N VAL A 83 6.76 2.89 -6.65
CA VAL A 83 6.04 4.11 -6.25
C VAL A 83 6.90 5.04 -5.40
N THR A 84 6.56 6.32 -5.44
CA THR A 84 7.00 7.33 -4.50
C THR A 84 5.79 7.70 -3.64
N LEU A 85 5.84 7.40 -2.35
CA LEU A 85 4.76 7.62 -1.39
C LEU A 85 5.14 8.71 -0.39
N TYR A 86 4.31 9.74 -0.24
CA TYR A 86 4.41 10.68 0.87
C TYR A 86 3.63 10.12 2.05
N ALA A 87 4.35 9.76 3.11
CA ALA A 87 3.80 9.08 4.27
C ALA A 87 4.58 9.41 5.55
N PRO A 88 3.97 9.24 6.73
CA PRO A 88 4.64 9.46 8.00
C PRO A 88 5.74 8.42 8.21
N THR A 89 6.83 8.87 8.81
CA THR A 89 7.94 8.01 9.20
C THR A 89 7.68 7.30 10.53
N SER A 90 8.62 6.46 10.95
CA SER A 90 8.63 5.90 12.31
C SER A 90 8.76 6.96 13.40
N ILE A 91 9.19 8.18 13.05
CA ILE A 91 9.17 9.35 13.93
C ILE A 91 7.81 10.03 13.83
N PRO A 92 7.08 10.19 14.95
CA PRO A 92 5.78 10.85 14.96
C PRO A 92 5.82 12.24 14.33
N ARG A 93 4.81 12.55 13.50
CA ARG A 93 4.61 13.85 12.83
C ARG A 93 5.68 14.24 11.79
N VAL A 94 6.64 13.37 11.49
CA VAL A 94 7.59 13.59 10.40
C VAL A 94 7.08 12.85 9.16
N TRP A 95 6.92 13.56 8.06
CA TRP A 95 6.50 13.03 6.77
C TRP A 95 7.61 13.21 5.75
N LYS A 96 7.84 12.20 4.91
CA LYS A 96 8.84 12.25 3.83
C LYS A 96 8.33 11.49 2.61
N ASN A 97 9.00 11.68 1.48
CA ASN A 97 8.84 10.83 0.31
C ASN A 97 9.56 9.51 0.55
N TRP A 98 8.88 8.41 0.29
CA TRP A 98 9.34 7.03 0.40
C TRP A 98 9.38 6.40 -0.99
N ASN A 99 10.54 5.92 -1.41
CA ASN A 99 10.63 5.09 -2.59
C ASN A 99 10.38 3.64 -2.19
N GLY A 100 9.37 3.02 -2.78
CA GLY A 100 9.02 1.65 -2.45
C GLY A 100 8.44 0.88 -3.60
N VAL A 101 8.05 -0.34 -3.28
CA VAL A 101 7.32 -1.26 -4.14
C VAL A 101 5.97 -1.50 -3.49
N ALA A 102 4.92 -1.00 -4.14
CA ALA A 102 3.54 -1.31 -3.79
C ALA A 102 3.25 -2.76 -4.19
N VAL A 103 2.52 -3.49 -3.36
CA VAL A 103 2.14 -4.89 -3.57
C VAL A 103 0.63 -5.00 -3.69
N LEU A 104 0.17 -5.78 -4.67
CA LEU A 104 -1.24 -6.07 -4.88
C LEU A 104 -1.83 -6.75 -3.62
N PRO A 105 -2.93 -6.23 -3.05
CA PRO A 105 -3.62 -6.87 -1.94
C PRO A 105 -4.09 -8.27 -2.35
N ARG A 106 -3.77 -9.28 -1.54
CA ARG A 106 -4.21 -10.66 -1.79
C ARG A 106 -5.57 -10.90 -1.16
N ILE A 107 -6.48 -11.46 -1.95
CA ILE A 107 -7.81 -11.84 -1.46
C ILE A 107 -7.66 -12.93 -0.39
N GLY A 108 -8.22 -12.70 0.79
CA GLY A 108 -8.14 -13.58 1.97
C GLY A 108 -6.99 -13.27 2.93
N GLU A 109 -6.04 -12.41 2.57
CA GLU A 109 -4.94 -11.94 3.44
C GLU A 109 -5.01 -10.43 3.71
N SER A 110 -5.30 -9.64 2.67
CA SER A 110 -5.22 -8.17 2.69
C SER A 110 -6.37 -7.51 1.93
N ALA A 111 -7.40 -8.30 1.61
CA ALA A 111 -8.68 -7.87 1.10
C ALA A 111 -9.65 -9.04 1.22
N SER A 112 -10.88 -8.82 1.68
CA SER A 112 -11.96 -9.80 1.62
C SER A 112 -12.94 -9.37 0.55
N LYS A 113 -13.19 -10.24 -0.44
CA LYS A 113 -14.27 -10.04 -1.42
C LYS A 113 -15.51 -10.77 -0.92
N GLU A 114 -16.41 -10.04 -0.28
CA GLU A 114 -17.70 -10.60 0.12
C GLU A 114 -18.60 -10.73 -1.11
N SER A 115 -19.31 -11.86 -1.22
CA SER A 115 -19.94 -12.31 -2.47
C SER A 115 -20.98 -11.34 -3.04
N ALA A 116 -21.12 -11.34 -4.37
CA ALA A 116 -22.18 -10.73 -5.20
C ALA A 116 -22.36 -9.19 -5.15
N THR A 117 -21.89 -8.49 -4.13
CA THR A 117 -22.18 -7.05 -3.94
C THR A 117 -21.00 -6.10 -4.16
N CYS A 118 -19.91 -6.55 -4.80
CA CYS A 118 -18.84 -5.70 -5.33
C CYS A 118 -18.17 -4.75 -4.31
N TRP A 119 -17.98 -5.19 -3.05
CA TRP A 119 -17.14 -4.46 -2.09
C TRP A 119 -15.94 -5.27 -1.61
N TYR A 120 -14.89 -4.55 -1.25
CA TYR A 120 -13.64 -5.02 -0.66
C TYR A 120 -13.58 -4.56 0.79
N SER A 121 -13.63 -5.48 1.74
CA SER A 121 -13.35 -5.20 3.16
C SER A 121 -11.88 -5.51 3.48
N ASP A 122 -11.36 -4.92 4.55
CA ASP A 122 -9.97 -5.09 5.02
C ASP A 122 -8.93 -4.84 3.92
N PHE A 123 -9.18 -3.84 3.06
CA PHE A 123 -8.32 -3.58 1.92
C PHE A 123 -7.01 -2.94 2.39
N VAL A 124 -5.89 -3.59 2.13
CA VAL A 124 -4.56 -3.14 2.55
C VAL A 124 -3.60 -3.14 1.37
N VAL A 125 -3.06 -1.96 1.05
CA VAL A 125 -1.94 -1.82 0.11
C VAL A 125 -0.66 -1.68 0.92
N ARG A 126 0.24 -2.64 0.79
CA ARG A 126 1.57 -2.60 1.39
C ARG A 126 2.57 -1.97 0.44
N VAL A 127 3.34 -1.01 0.94
CA VAL A 127 4.49 -0.42 0.23
C VAL A 127 5.76 -0.79 0.98
N LYS A 128 6.61 -1.61 0.36
CA LYS A 128 7.90 -2.02 0.92
C LYS A 128 8.98 -1.05 0.48
N GLU A 129 9.77 -0.53 1.41
CA GLU A 129 10.94 0.29 1.06
C GLU A 129 11.94 -0.60 0.30
N LEU A 130 12.49 -0.07 -0.79
CA LEU A 130 13.67 -0.68 -1.38
C LEU A 130 14.82 -0.43 -0.41
N GLY A 131 15.26 -1.50 0.27
CA GLY A 131 16.45 -1.44 1.10
C GLY A 131 17.57 -0.73 0.34
N ALA A 132 18.24 0.21 1.02
CA ALA A 132 19.40 0.87 0.45
C ALA A 132 20.39 -0.22 0.01
N ILE A 133 20.60 -0.34 -1.31
CA ILE A 133 21.67 -1.17 -1.88
C ILE A 133 23.01 -0.54 -1.50
#